data_AF-A0A956Z189-F1
#
_entry.id   AF-A0A956Z189-F1
#
_cell.length_a   1.000
_cell.length_b   1.000
_cell.length_c   1.000
_cell.angle_alpha   90.00
_cell.angle_beta   90.00
_cell.angle_gamma   90.00
#
_symmetry.space_group_name_H-M   'P 1'
#
loop_
_entity.id
_entity.type
_entity.pdbx_description
1 polymer ?
#
loop_
_entity_poly.entity_id
_entity_poly.type
_entity_poly.pdbx_seq_one_letter_code
_entity_poly.pdbx_strand_id
1 'polypeptide(L)'
;MRHHTGRVEVICGSMFCGKTEELIRRVRRAAIAKQAVQVFKPTLDNRYHVQNVTSHDGQNFEAQTITEPSEILDQLKPETTVIAIDEVQFFSSDIVEIVETLADKGLRVILAGLDMDFRGEPFGPMPRLLCEAEEVTKLHAICLICGEPASRTQRLVNGEPAHFNDP
;
A
#
# COMPACT_ATOMS: atom_id res chain seq x y z
N MET A 1 -3.29 5.86 -22.31
CA MET A 1 -1.86 6.20 -22.40
C MET A 1 -1.06 5.01 -21.88
N ARG A 2 -0.05 4.51 -22.59
CA ARG A 2 0.84 3.45 -22.09
C ARG A 2 2.13 4.07 -21.56
N HIS A 3 2.62 3.61 -20.41
CA HIS A 3 3.96 3.95 -19.95
C HIS A 3 5.00 3.37 -20.92
N HIS A 4 6.12 4.06 -21.10
CA HIS A 4 7.20 3.59 -22.00
C HIS A 4 8.12 2.57 -21.30
N THR A 5 8.09 2.53 -19.97
CA THR A 5 8.72 1.53 -19.09
C THR A 5 7.82 1.31 -17.87
N GLY A 6 7.71 0.07 -17.39
CA GLY A 6 7.08 -0.21 -16.11
C GLY A 6 7.96 0.26 -14.95
N ARG A 7 7.39 0.34 -13.75
CA ARG A 7 8.09 0.75 -12.53
C ARG A 7 7.28 0.43 -11.28
N VAL A 8 7.97 0.35 -10.16
CA VAL A 8 7.45 0.15 -8.81
C VAL A 8 7.68 1.39 -7.96
N GLU A 9 6.61 1.90 -7.37
CA GLU A 9 6.62 3.00 -6.41
C GLU A 9 6.12 2.47 -5.06
N VAL A 10 6.88 2.66 -3.98
CA VAL A 10 6.48 2.24 -2.62
C VAL A 10 6.26 3.46 -1.73
N ILE A 11 5.09 3.54 -1.11
CA ILE A 11 4.73 4.51 -0.09
C ILE A 11 4.72 3.78 1.26
N CYS A 12 5.59 4.17 2.19
CA CYS A 12 5.72 3.47 3.46
C CYS A 12 5.77 4.41 4.67
N GLY A 13 5.70 3.83 5.86
CA GLY A 13 5.76 4.53 7.15
C GLY A 13 4.75 3.98 8.16
N SER A 14 4.75 4.53 9.37
CA SER A 14 3.89 4.10 10.48
C SER A 14 2.39 4.28 10.21
N MET A 15 1.53 3.80 11.09
CA MET A 15 0.11 4.17 11.04
C MET A 15 -0.05 5.70 11.13
N PHE A 16 -1.12 6.23 10.54
CA PHE A 16 -1.49 7.65 10.52
C PHE A 16 -0.54 8.63 9.79
N CYS A 17 0.48 8.14 9.06
CA CYS A 17 1.35 9.01 8.27
C CYS A 17 0.80 9.38 6.88
N GLY A 18 -0.43 8.97 6.53
CA GLY A 18 -1.08 9.35 5.27
C GLY A 18 -0.76 8.46 4.05
N LYS A 19 -0.31 7.21 4.24
CA LYS A 19 0.00 6.29 3.11
C LYS A 19 -1.14 6.13 2.13
N THR A 20 -2.33 5.78 2.62
CA THR A 20 -3.53 5.61 1.79
C THR A 20 -3.93 6.92 1.12
N GLU A 21 -3.79 8.07 1.79
CA GLU A 21 -4.05 9.38 1.18
C GLU A 21 -3.10 9.67 -0.01
N GLU A 22 -1.81 9.40 0.17
CA GLU A 22 -0.82 9.56 -0.90
C GLU A 22 -1.06 8.57 -2.05
N LEU A 23 -1.43 7.32 -1.76
CA LEU A 23 -1.82 6.33 -2.76
C LEU A 23 -3.00 6.83 -3.59
N ILE A 24 -4.07 7.29 -2.92
CA ILE A 24 -5.26 7.88 -3.55
C ILE A 24 -4.89 9.07 -4.41
N ARG A 25 -4.03 9.96 -3.91
CA ARG A 25 -3.58 11.14 -4.65
C ARG A 25 -2.89 10.75 -5.95
N ARG A 26 -2.03 9.73 -5.93
CA ARG A 26 -1.35 9.21 -7.14
C ARG A 26 -2.33 8.54 -8.10
N VAL A 27 -3.27 7.75 -7.58
CA VAL A 27 -4.34 7.08 -8.35
C VAL A 27 -5.26 8.10 -9.04
N ARG A 28 -5.72 9.13 -8.31
CA ARG A 28 -6.52 10.24 -8.86
C ARG A 28 -5.81 10.93 -10.01
N ARG A 29 -4.51 11.23 -9.86
CA ARG A 29 -3.73 11.86 -10.93
C ARG A 29 -3.62 10.97 -12.17
N ALA A 30 -3.48 9.66 -12.00
CA ALA A 30 -3.48 8.70 -13.11
C ALA A 30 -4.84 8.66 -13.82
N ALA A 31 -5.93 8.66 -13.07
CA ALA A 31 -7.29 8.71 -13.63
C ALA A 31 -7.57 10.00 -14.42
N ILE A 32 -7.15 11.17 -13.89
CA ILE A 32 -7.22 12.46 -14.60
C ILE A 32 -6.45 12.42 -15.93
N ALA A 33 -5.31 11.72 -15.95
CA ALA A 33 -4.52 11.46 -17.15
C ALA A 33 -5.11 10.37 -18.07
N LYS A 34 -6.35 9.90 -17.81
CA LYS A 34 -7.06 8.86 -18.56
C LYS A 34 -6.29 7.53 -18.63
N GLN A 35 -5.58 7.21 -17.56
CA GLN A 35 -4.95 5.91 -17.38
C GLN A 35 -5.98 4.93 -16.80
N ALA A 36 -5.98 3.68 -17.27
CA ALA A 36 -6.80 2.64 -16.67
C ALA A 36 -6.12 2.16 -15.39
N VAL A 37 -6.80 2.32 -14.25
CA VAL A 37 -6.30 2.00 -12.92
C VAL A 37 -7.09 0.84 -12.33
N GLN A 38 -6.40 -0.10 -11.70
CA GLN A 38 -7.00 -1.08 -10.78
C GLN A 38 -6.40 -0.94 -9.40
N VAL A 39 -7.25 -1.04 -8.36
CA VAL A 39 -6.84 -0.92 -6.97
C VAL A 39 -7.14 -2.23 -6.26
N PHE A 40 -6.18 -2.76 -5.51
CA PHE A 40 -6.30 -4.00 -4.74
C PHE A 40 -6.03 -3.75 -3.25
N LYS A 41 -6.70 -4.53 -2.39
CA LYS A 41 -6.42 -4.58 -0.95
C LYS A 41 -6.57 -6.02 -0.41
N PRO A 42 -5.83 -6.40 0.64
CA PRO A 42 -5.97 -7.72 1.25
C PRO A 42 -7.32 -7.87 1.97
N THR A 43 -7.89 -9.08 1.95
CA THR A 43 -9.11 -9.42 2.68
C THR A 43 -8.96 -9.22 4.19
N LEU A 44 -7.77 -9.43 4.75
CA LEU A 44 -7.46 -9.31 6.18
C LEU A 44 -7.62 -7.89 6.75
N ASP A 45 -7.66 -6.87 5.89
CA ASP A 45 -7.86 -5.50 6.33
C ASP A 45 -9.35 -5.16 6.48
N ASN A 46 -9.93 -5.69 7.56
CA ASN A 46 -11.33 -5.49 7.98
C ASN A 46 -11.47 -4.24 8.86
N ARG A 47 -10.35 -3.61 9.24
CA ARG A 47 -10.29 -2.52 10.23
C ARG A 47 -11.08 -1.28 9.79
N TYR A 48 -11.33 -1.17 8.50
CA TYR A 48 -12.24 -0.22 7.90
C TYR A 48 -13.15 -1.00 6.94
N HIS A 49 -14.45 -1.05 7.24
CA HIS A 49 -15.53 -1.62 6.42
C HIS A 49 -15.71 -0.96 5.04
N VAL A 50 -14.69 -0.26 4.55
CA VAL A 50 -14.78 0.60 3.41
C VAL A 50 -14.26 -0.19 2.21
N GLN A 51 -15.18 -0.82 1.50
CA GLN A 51 -14.99 -1.32 0.12
C GLN A 51 -14.54 -0.20 -0.85
N ASN A 52 -14.58 1.06 -0.39
CA ASN A 52 -14.15 2.22 -1.12
C ASN A 52 -12.85 2.75 -0.52
N VAL A 53 -11.85 2.93 -1.35
CA VAL A 53 -10.77 3.85 -1.01
C VAL A 53 -11.37 5.26 -1.21
N THR A 54 -12.00 5.78 -0.16
CA THR A 54 -12.82 7.00 -0.23
C THR A 54 -11.96 8.22 -0.36
N SER A 55 -12.39 9.10 -1.25
CA SER A 55 -11.74 10.37 -1.48
C SER A 55 -12.81 11.45 -1.39
N HIS A 56 -12.52 12.55 -0.68
CA HIS A 56 -13.51 13.58 -0.30
C HIS A 56 -14.23 14.28 -1.49
N ASP A 57 -13.80 14.04 -2.74
CA ASP A 57 -14.30 14.70 -3.97
C ASP A 57 -15.18 13.80 -4.86
N GLY A 58 -15.77 12.73 -4.32
CA GLY A 58 -16.81 11.97 -5.02
C GLY A 58 -16.34 10.97 -6.09
N GLN A 59 -15.03 10.86 -6.36
CA GLN A 59 -14.46 9.73 -7.10
C GLN A 59 -14.06 8.63 -6.10
N ASN A 60 -14.93 7.63 -5.93
CA ASN A 60 -14.58 6.43 -5.20
C ASN A 60 -13.77 5.51 -6.13
N PHE A 61 -12.55 5.17 -5.73
CA PHE A 61 -11.85 4.05 -6.35
C PHE A 61 -12.30 2.79 -5.61
N GLU A 62 -13.09 1.96 -6.29
CA GLU A 62 -13.48 0.66 -5.78
C GLU A 62 -12.24 -0.23 -5.73
N ALA A 63 -11.86 -0.65 -4.52
CA ALA A 63 -10.73 -1.54 -4.34
C ALA A 63 -11.21 -2.98 -4.35
N GLN A 64 -10.60 -3.78 -5.23
CA GLN A 64 -10.84 -5.21 -5.31
C GLN A 64 -10.17 -5.87 -4.11
N THR A 65 -10.96 -6.59 -3.33
CA THR A 65 -10.46 -7.32 -2.18
C THR A 65 -9.98 -8.69 -2.63
N ILE A 66 -8.74 -9.04 -2.29
CA ILE A 66 -8.09 -10.30 -2.67
C ILE A 66 -7.45 -10.97 -1.46
N THR A 67 -7.38 -12.29 -1.48
CA THR A 67 -6.77 -13.07 -0.41
C THR A 67 -5.33 -13.41 -0.74
N GLU A 68 -5.09 -13.89 -1.97
CA GLU A 68 -3.78 -14.29 -2.44
C GLU A 68 -3.22 -13.31 -3.49
N PRO A 69 -1.90 -13.03 -3.51
CA PRO A 69 -1.28 -12.15 -4.50
C PRO A 69 -1.53 -12.55 -5.96
N SER A 70 -1.65 -13.85 -6.25
CA SER A 70 -1.87 -14.37 -7.60
C SER A 70 -3.18 -13.88 -8.21
N GLU A 71 -4.20 -13.59 -7.38
CA GLU A 71 -5.49 -13.08 -7.83
C GLU A 71 -5.38 -11.75 -8.58
N ILE A 72 -4.31 -10.98 -8.35
CA ILE A 72 -4.04 -9.73 -9.09
C ILE A 72 -3.85 -10.02 -10.57
N LEU A 73 -3.17 -11.11 -10.92
CA LEU A 73 -2.94 -11.51 -12.31
C LEU A 73 -4.23 -12.06 -12.94
N ASP A 74 -5.01 -12.82 -12.18
CA ASP A 74 -6.28 -13.39 -12.65
C ASP A 74 -7.32 -12.30 -12.93
N GLN A 75 -7.31 -11.23 -12.13
CA GLN A 75 -8.23 -10.10 -12.23
C GLN A 75 -7.64 -8.93 -13.08
N LEU A 76 -6.46 -9.13 -13.69
CA LEU A 76 -5.81 -8.09 -14.49
C LEU A 76 -6.55 -7.85 -15.81
N LYS A 77 -7.18 -6.69 -15.94
CA LYS A 77 -7.84 -6.28 -17.17
C LYS A 77 -6.82 -5.90 -18.23
N PRO A 78 -6.99 -6.29 -19.52
CA PRO A 78 -6.03 -6.02 -20.59
C PRO A 78 -5.69 -4.54 -20.81
N GLU A 79 -6.61 -3.64 -20.51
CA GLU A 79 -6.45 -2.20 -20.66
C GLU A 79 -5.70 -1.54 -19.49
N THR A 80 -5.48 -2.26 -18.38
CA THR A 80 -4.85 -1.73 -17.17
C THR A 80 -3.46 -1.18 -17.46
N THR A 81 -3.19 0.01 -16.95
CA THR A 81 -1.89 0.68 -17.10
C THR A 81 -1.25 1.08 -15.77
N VAL A 82 -2.07 1.17 -14.71
CA VAL A 82 -1.64 1.46 -13.35
C VAL A 82 -2.31 0.48 -12.40
N ILE A 83 -1.53 -0.07 -11.48
CA ILE A 83 -2.01 -0.91 -10.38
C ILE A 83 -1.65 -0.23 -9.09
N ALA A 84 -2.60 -0.11 -8.18
CA ALA A 84 -2.38 0.36 -6.83
C ALA A 84 -2.71 -0.77 -5.85
N ILE A 85 -1.87 -1.00 -4.85
CA ILE A 85 -2.09 -2.02 -3.83
C ILE A 85 -1.90 -1.36 -2.48
N ASP A 86 -2.94 -1.36 -1.65
CA ASP A 86 -2.89 -0.83 -0.28
C ASP A 86 -2.68 -1.97 0.73
N GLU A 87 -2.17 -1.61 1.91
CA GLU A 87 -1.91 -2.51 3.04
C GLU A 87 -1.06 -3.75 2.65
N VAL A 88 -0.04 -3.54 1.80
CA VAL A 88 0.75 -4.62 1.17
C VAL A 88 1.47 -5.51 2.19
N GLN A 89 1.74 -5.01 3.40
CA GLN A 89 2.41 -5.78 4.44
C GLN A 89 1.64 -7.05 4.89
N PHE A 90 0.34 -7.15 4.58
CA PHE A 90 -0.46 -8.32 4.92
C PHE A 90 -0.46 -9.44 3.87
N PHE A 91 0.13 -9.21 2.69
CA PHE A 91 0.28 -10.28 1.70
C PHE A 91 1.45 -11.21 2.04
N SER A 92 1.43 -12.42 1.47
CA SER A 92 2.56 -13.34 1.49
C SER A 92 3.76 -12.74 0.72
N SER A 93 4.93 -13.38 0.85
CA SER A 93 6.15 -12.98 0.11
C SER A 93 5.99 -13.04 -1.41
N ASP A 94 5.01 -13.80 -1.91
CA ASP A 94 4.77 -14.00 -3.34
C ASP A 94 4.37 -12.71 -4.04
N ILE A 95 3.87 -11.71 -3.29
CA ILE A 95 3.55 -10.38 -3.83
C ILE A 95 4.76 -9.72 -4.49
N VAL A 96 5.98 -10.03 -4.05
CA VAL A 96 7.22 -9.47 -4.62
C VAL A 96 7.36 -9.89 -6.08
N GLU A 97 7.24 -11.18 -6.38
CA GLU A 97 7.35 -11.71 -7.75
C GLU A 97 6.19 -11.25 -8.65
N ILE A 98 5.00 -11.10 -8.07
CA ILE A 98 3.83 -10.55 -8.79
C ILE A 98 4.08 -9.09 -9.20
N VAL A 99 4.60 -8.27 -8.28
CA VAL A 99 4.90 -6.86 -8.54
C VAL A 99 5.97 -6.71 -9.63
N GLU A 100 7.04 -7.50 -9.56
CA GLU A 100 8.11 -7.52 -10.57
C GLU A 100 7.53 -7.91 -11.95
N THR A 101 6.75 -8.99 -12.00
CA THR A 101 6.08 -9.44 -13.23
C THR A 101 5.19 -8.35 -13.85
N LEU A 102 4.49 -7.56 -13.03
CA LEU A 102 3.65 -6.46 -13.49
C LEU A 102 4.48 -5.30 -14.04
N ALA A 103 5.59 -4.95 -13.37
CA ALA A 103 6.51 -3.92 -13.84
C ALA A 103 7.18 -4.33 -15.17
N ASP A 104 7.62 -5.59 -15.30
CA ASP A 104 8.20 -6.13 -16.54
C ASP A 104 7.22 -6.11 -17.73
N LYS A 105 5.92 -6.24 -17.45
CA LYS A 105 4.85 -6.06 -18.46
C LYS A 105 4.62 -4.60 -18.86
N GLY A 106 5.37 -3.66 -18.30
CA GLY A 106 5.28 -2.23 -18.59
C GLY A 106 4.23 -1.48 -17.78
N LEU A 107 3.70 -2.07 -16.70
CA LEU A 107 2.72 -1.42 -15.83
C LEU A 107 3.42 -0.56 -14.77
N ARG A 108 2.75 0.51 -14.36
CA ARG A 108 3.13 1.28 -13.18
C ARG A 108 2.46 0.64 -11.96
N VAL A 109 3.24 0.19 -11.00
CA VAL A 109 2.77 -0.42 -9.76
C VAL A 109 3.02 0.52 -8.60
N ILE A 110 1.99 0.84 -7.82
CA ILE A 110 2.07 1.74 -6.67
C ILE A 110 1.65 0.94 -5.43
N LEU A 111 2.55 0.82 -4.47
CA LEU A 111 2.38 0.03 -3.26
C LEU A 111 2.27 0.96 -2.07
N ALA A 112 1.37 0.66 -1.13
CA ALA A 112 1.29 1.33 0.16
C ALA A 112 1.30 0.29 1.29
N GLY A 113 2.14 0.49 2.30
CA GLY A 113 2.22 -0.46 3.42
C GLY A 113 3.02 0.02 4.62
N LEU A 114 2.78 -0.60 5.77
CA LEU A 114 3.58 -0.38 6.98
C LEU A 114 4.99 -0.92 6.79
N ASP A 115 6.03 -0.10 6.97
CA ASP A 115 7.41 -0.58 6.88
C ASP A 115 7.83 -1.44 8.09
N MET A 116 7.25 -1.16 9.25
CA MET A 116 7.47 -1.91 10.49
C MET A 116 6.15 -2.22 11.20
N ASP A 117 6.13 -3.30 11.97
CA ASP A 117 5.06 -3.61 12.90
C ASP A 117 5.14 -2.79 14.19
N PHE A 118 4.26 -3.07 15.16
CA PHE A 118 4.24 -2.35 16.44
C PHE A 118 5.47 -2.61 17.34
N ARG A 119 6.20 -3.69 17.07
CA ARG A 119 7.43 -4.07 17.78
C ARG A 119 8.65 -3.35 17.18
N GLY A 120 8.46 -2.68 16.04
CA GLY A 120 9.53 -2.03 15.29
C GLY A 120 10.33 -3.01 14.43
N GLU A 121 9.80 -4.20 14.18
CA GLU A 121 10.39 -5.18 13.28
C GLU A 121 9.88 -4.96 11.85
N PRO A 122 10.68 -5.28 10.81
CA PRO A 122 10.23 -5.12 9.45
C PRO A 122 8.99 -5.96 9.14
N PHE A 123 7.99 -5.37 8.49
CA PHE A 123 6.67 -6.01 8.36
C PHE A 123 6.51 -6.77 7.03
N GLY A 124 6.43 -8.10 7.10
CA GLY A 124 6.01 -8.93 5.98
C GLY A 124 6.92 -8.77 4.76
N PRO A 125 6.37 -8.60 3.54
CA PRO A 125 7.16 -8.47 2.30
C PRO A 125 7.84 -7.10 2.13
N MET A 126 7.53 -6.12 2.99
CA MET A 126 7.94 -4.73 2.81
C MET A 126 9.45 -4.52 2.69
N PRO A 127 10.34 -5.23 3.41
CA PRO A 127 11.78 -5.03 3.27
C PRO A 127 12.28 -5.25 1.84
N ARG A 128 11.82 -6.32 1.18
CA ARG A 128 12.20 -6.61 -0.20
C ARG A 128 11.61 -5.59 -1.17
N LEU A 129 10.32 -5.29 -1.03
CA LEU A 129 9.65 -4.29 -1.87
C LEU A 129 10.33 -2.91 -1.80
N LEU A 130 10.77 -2.50 -0.61
CA LEU A 130 11.51 -1.24 -0.42
C LEU A 130 12.90 -1.27 -1.07
N CYS A 131 13.57 -2.42 -1.07
CA CYS A 131 14.89 -2.57 -1.69
C CYS A 131 14.82 -2.62 -3.22
N GLU A 132 13.76 -3.20 -3.78
CA GLU A 132 13.63 -3.49 -5.21
C GLU A 132 12.92 -2.36 -5.99
N ALA A 133 12.22 -1.44 -5.32
CA ALA A 133 11.46 -0.38 -5.97
C ALA A 133 12.34 0.75 -6.56
N GLU A 134 11.92 1.29 -7.72
CA GLU A 134 12.56 2.47 -8.32
C GLU A 134 12.29 3.76 -7.54
N GLU A 135 11.17 3.86 -6.82
CA GLU A 135 10.84 5.01 -5.99
C GLU A 135 10.33 4.59 -4.61
N VAL A 136 10.92 5.13 -3.55
CA VAL A 136 10.48 4.92 -2.17
C VAL A 136 10.13 6.27 -1.53
N THR A 137 8.89 6.40 -1.07
CA THR A 137 8.39 7.55 -0.32
C THR A 137 8.10 7.12 1.11
N LYS A 138 8.98 7.48 2.04
CA LYS A 138 8.79 7.22 3.47
C LYS A 138 8.12 8.42 4.15
N LEU A 139 6.88 8.23 4.57
CA LEU A 139 6.06 9.23 5.24
C LEU A 139 6.22 9.12 6.76
N HIS A 140 6.11 10.27 7.43
CA HIS A 140 6.19 10.38 8.88
C HIS A 140 4.85 10.88 9.43
N ALA A 141 4.38 10.26 10.50
CA ALA A 141 3.23 10.75 11.26
C ALA A 141 3.68 11.86 12.23
N ILE A 142 2.79 12.28 13.13
CA ILE A 142 3.13 13.17 14.25
C ILE A 142 3.13 12.34 15.55
N CYS A 143 4.18 12.45 16.35
CA CYS A 143 4.27 11.76 17.62
C CYS A 143 3.28 12.36 18.62
N LEU A 144 2.40 11.54 19.18
CA LEU A 144 1.39 11.99 20.15
C LEU A 144 1.99 12.35 21.53
N ILE A 145 3.27 12.06 21.77
CA ILE A 145 3.97 12.39 23.03
C ILE A 145 4.70 13.74 22.93
N CYS A 146 5.51 13.93 21.87
CA CYS A 146 6.37 15.11 21.75
C CYS A 146 6.02 16.04 20.58
N GLY A 147 5.14 15.65 19.65
CA GLY A 147 4.79 16.44 18.47
C GLY A 147 5.81 16.41 17.33
N GLU A 148 6.95 15.73 17.48
CA GLU A 148 7.96 15.56 16.42
C GLU A 148 7.52 14.53 15.37
N PRO A 149 8.21 14.47 14.20
CA PRO A 149 7.95 13.44 13.19
C PRO A 149 8.05 12.02 13.76
N ALA A 150 6.96 11.25 13.66
CA ALA A 150 6.89 9.87 14.11
C ALA A 150 7.24 8.89 12.98
N SER A 151 7.97 7.84 13.35
CA SER A 151 8.43 6.77 12.45
C SER A 151 8.00 5.38 12.91
N ARG A 152 7.19 5.27 13.97
CA ARG A 152 6.80 4.02 14.62
C ARG A 152 5.32 4.01 14.97
N THR A 153 4.74 2.82 14.94
CA THR A 153 3.36 2.58 15.40
C THR A 153 3.43 2.05 16.84
N GLN A 154 2.91 2.81 17.81
CA GLN A 154 2.75 2.30 19.17
C GLN A 154 1.41 1.56 19.28
N ARG A 155 1.45 0.30 19.70
CA ARG A 155 0.26 -0.44 20.08
C ARG A 155 0.03 -0.29 21.58
N LEU A 156 -1.20 0.01 21.98
CA LEU A 156 -1.63 0.07 23.38
C LEU A 156 -2.69 -1.00 23.63
N VAL A 157 -2.59 -1.69 24.78
CA VAL A 157 -3.58 -2.64 25.28
C VAL A 157 -4.02 -2.12 26.65
N ASN A 158 -5.30 -1.79 26.79
CA ASN A 158 -5.87 -1.18 27.99
C ASN A 158 -5.13 0.09 28.46
N GLY A 159 -4.61 0.88 27.52
CA GLY A 159 -3.89 2.13 27.79
C GLY A 159 -2.39 1.98 28.02
N GLU A 160 -1.88 0.75 28.15
CA GLU A 160 -0.46 0.46 28.37
C GLU A 160 0.23 -0.03 27.10
N PRO A 161 1.54 0.22 26.90
CA PRO A 161 2.31 -0.33 25.80
C PRO A 161 2.19 -1.85 25.71
N ALA A 162 1.80 -2.36 24.54
CA ALA A 162 1.74 -3.80 24.30
C ALA A 162 3.10 -4.46 24.52
N HIS A 163 3.11 -5.66 25.10
CA HIS A 163 4.31 -6.48 25.18
C HIS A 163 4.74 -6.97 23.80
N PHE A 164 6.03 -7.28 23.67
CA PHE A 164 6.59 -7.79 22.41
C PHE A 164 5.88 -9.05 21.90
N ASN A 165 5.43 -9.93 22.81
CA ASN A 165 4.76 -11.18 22.47
C ASN A 165 3.23 -11.06 22.46
N ASP A 166 2.67 -9.85 22.57
CA ASP A 166 1.22 -9.69 22.48
C ASP A 166 0.73 -9.99 21.06
N PRO A 167 -0.39 -10.73 20.92
CA PRO A 167 -0.91 -11.19 19.63
C PRO A 167 -1.36 -10.02 18.76
#